data_AF-A0A4U5QD43-F1
#
_entry.id   AF-A0A4U5QD43-F1
#
_cell.length_a   1.000
_cell.length_b   1.000
_cell.length_c   1.000
_cell.angle_alpha   90.00
_cell.angle_beta   90.00
_cell.angle_gamma   90.00
#
_symmetry.space_group_name_H-M   'P 1'
#
loop_
_entity.id
_entity.type
_entity.pdbx_description
1 polymer ?
#
loop_
_entity_poly.entity_id
_entity_poly.type
_entity_poly.pdbx_seq_one_letter_code
_entity_poly.pdbx_strand_id
1 'polypeptide(L)'
;MDEQANSPINPKSGFNSSAKTFHNLRPPIHLPPEKLLSQQLNMLSHSMPTTLLISPANPISTESEISHQISLSNPVIAFAISKTCHKLPKLKHGTILIDSPEFDSIITMSPAATTARQDSKRLQNLMAVIAGYYPFKQERKSPTVMLYTVPYFHVFGFFYSFKSVALSETVVVMERFDLKKMLRAVEKF
;
A
#
# COMPACT_ATOMS: atom_id res chain seq x y z
N MET A 1 50.62 -22.26 13.64
CA MET A 1 49.95 -23.12 14.63
C MET A 1 48.55 -22.59 14.76
N ASP A 2 47.63 -23.26 14.09
CA ASP A 2 46.22 -22.91 13.96
C ASP A 2 45.46 -23.27 15.24
N GLU A 3 44.78 -22.29 15.83
CA GLU A 3 43.87 -22.51 16.97
C GLU A 3 42.44 -22.25 16.49
N GLN A 4 41.86 -23.24 15.83
CA GLN A 4 40.50 -23.20 15.33
C GLN A 4 39.55 -23.58 16.48
N ALA A 5 39.07 -22.57 17.20
CA ALA A 5 38.07 -22.73 18.25
C ALA A 5 36.77 -23.32 17.66
N ASN A 6 36.44 -24.53 18.10
CA ASN A 6 35.30 -25.31 17.64
C ASN A 6 33.99 -24.61 18.06
N SER A 7 33.32 -23.93 17.13
CA SER A 7 32.07 -23.21 17.39
C SER A 7 30.96 -24.20 17.82
N PRO A 8 30.23 -23.95 18.94
CA PRO A 8 29.17 -24.84 19.43
C PRO A 8 27.90 -24.82 18.57
N ILE A 9 27.90 -24.08 17.46
CA ILE A 9 26.77 -23.89 16.55
C ILE A 9 26.93 -24.85 15.38
N ASN A 10 25.95 -25.72 15.18
CA ASN A 10 25.93 -26.63 14.04
C ASN A 10 25.86 -25.81 12.73
N PRO A 11 26.84 -25.92 11.82
CA PRO A 11 26.92 -25.07 10.63
C PRO A 11 25.85 -25.39 9.57
N LYS A 12 25.19 -26.55 9.66
CA LYS A 12 24.15 -26.98 8.73
C LYS A 12 22.74 -26.64 9.25
N SER A 13 22.53 -26.65 10.57
CA SER A 13 21.21 -26.42 11.17
C SER A 13 21.08 -25.12 11.98
N GLY A 14 22.18 -24.46 12.32
CA GLY A 14 22.20 -23.28 13.18
C GLY A 14 21.97 -23.60 14.65
N PHE A 15 21.81 -24.87 15.00
CA PHE A 15 21.48 -25.28 16.36
C PHE A 15 22.70 -25.21 17.28
N ASN A 16 22.57 -24.49 18.39
CA ASN A 16 23.53 -24.47 19.48
C ASN A 16 23.04 -25.40 20.59
N SER A 17 23.77 -26.50 20.82
CA SER A 17 23.39 -27.51 21.81
C SER A 17 23.56 -27.04 23.26
N SER A 18 24.47 -26.10 23.52
CA SER A 18 24.76 -25.55 24.84
C SER A 18 23.66 -24.60 25.31
N ALA A 19 23.21 -23.71 24.43
CA ALA A 19 22.13 -22.76 24.72
C ALA A 19 20.72 -23.32 24.40
N LYS A 20 20.63 -24.48 23.72
CA LYS A 20 19.41 -25.03 23.13
C LYS A 20 18.65 -24.05 22.23
N THR A 21 19.38 -23.17 21.54
CA THR A 21 18.82 -22.13 20.65
C THR A 21 19.21 -22.38 19.20
N PHE A 22 18.42 -21.87 18.27
CA PHE A 22 18.76 -21.86 16.84
C PHE A 22 19.26 -20.46 16.43
N HIS A 23 20.41 -20.42 15.78
CA HIS A 23 21.01 -19.22 15.21
C HIS A 23 20.71 -19.16 13.70
N ASN A 24 20.31 -17.98 13.23
CA ASN A 24 20.11 -17.76 11.81
C ASN A 24 21.44 -17.90 11.08
N LEU A 25 21.54 -18.91 10.21
CA LEU A 25 22.71 -19.15 9.34
C LEU A 25 22.73 -18.26 8.09
N ARG A 26 21.74 -17.37 7.94
CA ARG A 26 21.67 -16.45 6.81
C ARG A 26 22.86 -15.48 6.91
N PRO A 27 23.61 -15.23 5.81
CA PRO A 27 24.59 -14.16 5.79
C PRO A 27 23.95 -12.85 6.27
N PRO A 28 24.69 -11.99 6.99
CA PRO A 28 24.21 -10.67 7.36
C PRO A 28 23.68 -9.99 6.10
N ILE A 29 22.39 -9.70 6.07
CA ILE A 29 21.80 -8.97 4.96
C ILE A 29 22.48 -7.60 5.00
N HIS A 30 23.12 -7.19 3.90
CA HIS A 30 23.56 -5.81 3.75
C HIS A 30 22.31 -4.94 3.80
N LEU A 31 22.04 -4.39 4.98
CA LEU A 31 20.94 -3.47 5.18
C LEU A 31 21.17 -2.27 4.24
N PRO A 32 20.11 -1.76 3.58
CA PRO A 32 20.23 -0.49 2.90
C PRO A 32 20.76 0.56 3.90
N PRO A 33 21.61 1.50 3.45
CA PRO A 33 22.27 2.46 4.33
C PRO A 33 21.23 3.19 5.21
N GLU A 34 21.51 3.33 6.52
CA GLU A 34 20.59 3.91 7.52
C GLU A 34 19.98 5.26 7.10
N LYS A 35 20.70 6.03 6.28
CA LYS A 35 20.21 7.28 5.67
C LYS A 35 18.88 7.10 4.92
N LEU A 36 18.66 5.96 4.29
CA LEU A 36 17.48 5.67 3.49
C LEU A 36 16.23 5.47 4.37
N LEU A 37 16.38 4.69 5.46
CA LEU A 37 15.34 4.42 6.43
C LEU A 37 15.00 5.67 7.24
N SER A 38 16.01 6.43 7.65
CA SER A 38 15.83 7.71 8.34
C SER A 38 15.22 8.77 7.42
N GLN A 39 15.59 8.84 6.13
CA GLN A 39 14.90 9.71 5.16
C GLN A 39 13.45 9.30 4.94
N GLN A 40 13.14 7.99 4.84
CA GLN A 40 11.76 7.53 4.74
C GLN A 40 10.96 7.90 6.00
N LEU A 41 11.52 7.67 7.19
CA LEU A 41 10.88 8.04 8.45
C LEU A 41 10.72 9.56 8.60
N ASN A 42 11.68 10.36 8.13
CA ASN A 42 11.59 11.82 8.16
C ASN A 42 10.59 12.36 7.14
N MET A 43 10.54 11.79 5.93
CA MET A 43 9.51 12.13 4.94
C MET A 43 8.14 11.75 5.47
N LEU A 44 7.98 10.57 6.07
CA LEU A 44 6.73 10.14 6.70
C LEU A 44 6.33 11.03 7.89
N SER A 45 7.28 11.47 8.72
CA SER A 45 7.00 12.30 9.89
C SER A 45 6.63 13.75 9.54
N HIS A 46 7.23 14.32 8.49
CA HIS A 46 6.93 15.68 8.03
C HIS A 46 5.78 15.74 7.00
N SER A 47 5.39 14.58 6.43
CA SER A 47 4.34 14.44 5.42
C SER A 47 3.07 13.76 5.94
N MET A 48 2.88 13.57 7.25
CA MET A 48 1.62 13.00 7.73
C MET A 48 0.46 13.95 7.35
N PRO A 49 -0.46 13.56 6.46
CA PRO A 49 -1.55 14.41 6.03
C PRO A 49 -2.52 14.63 7.18
N THR A 50 -2.32 15.69 7.95
CA THR A 50 -3.30 16.09 8.99
C THR A 50 -4.62 16.56 8.39
N THR A 51 -4.76 16.59 7.06
CA THR A 51 -5.93 17.14 6.35
C THR A 51 -6.82 16.08 5.69
N LEU A 52 -6.37 14.83 5.56
CA LEU A 52 -7.14 13.77 4.90
C LEU A 52 -6.72 12.39 5.43
N LEU A 53 -7.59 11.81 6.27
CA LEU A 53 -7.46 10.43 6.72
C LEU A 53 -8.34 9.53 5.85
N ILE A 54 -7.73 8.51 5.24
CA ILE A 54 -8.44 7.50 4.46
C ILE A 54 -8.45 6.21 5.29
N SER A 55 -9.64 5.66 5.52
CA SER A 55 -9.84 4.38 6.19
C SER A 55 -10.41 3.38 5.17
N PRO A 56 -9.55 2.64 4.45
CA PRO A 56 -10.06 1.72 3.45
C PRO A 56 -10.73 0.52 4.15
N ALA A 57 -11.91 0.14 3.65
CA ALA A 57 -12.67 -0.98 4.20
C ALA A 57 -12.68 -2.15 3.21
N ASN A 58 -12.71 -3.37 3.73
CA ASN A 58 -12.85 -4.56 2.90
C ASN A 58 -14.32 -4.70 2.46
N PRO A 59 -14.64 -4.73 1.15
CA PRO A 59 -16.03 -4.85 0.69
C PRO A 59 -16.71 -6.17 1.12
N ILE A 60 -15.93 -7.20 1.44
CA ILE A 60 -16.43 -8.49 1.94
C ILE A 60 -16.74 -8.44 3.45
N SER A 61 -16.24 -7.44 4.18
CA SER A 61 -16.51 -7.29 5.61
C SER A 61 -18.01 -7.27 5.90
N THR A 62 -18.35 -7.85 7.04
CA THR A 62 -19.71 -7.87 7.57
C THR A 62 -20.19 -6.46 7.93
N GLU A 63 -21.50 -6.27 8.04
CA GLU A 63 -22.06 -4.98 8.47
C GLU A 63 -21.55 -4.56 9.85
N SER A 64 -21.36 -5.51 10.77
CA SER A 64 -20.81 -5.24 12.11
C SER A 64 -19.35 -4.74 12.04
N GLU A 65 -18.50 -5.38 11.24
CA GLU A 65 -17.11 -4.96 11.05
C GLU A 65 -17.02 -3.56 10.40
N ILE A 66 -17.85 -3.30 9.39
CA ILE A 66 -17.94 -1.98 8.75
C ILE A 66 -18.44 -0.92 9.75
N SER A 67 -19.49 -1.23 10.51
CA SER A 67 -20.04 -0.34 11.53
C SER A 67 -19.01 -0.02 12.62
N HIS A 68 -18.24 -1.01 13.05
CA HIS A 68 -17.13 -0.82 13.99
C HIS A 68 -16.03 0.07 13.40
N GLN A 69 -15.64 -0.14 12.14
CA GLN A 69 -14.66 0.72 11.47
C GLN A 69 -15.16 2.17 11.38
N ILE A 70 -16.45 2.38 11.10
CA ILE A 70 -17.07 3.71 11.03
C ILE A 70 -17.12 4.37 12.41
N SER A 71 -17.44 3.64 13.47
CA SER A 71 -17.46 4.21 14.82
C SER A 71 -16.07 4.64 15.30
N LEU A 72 -15.02 3.92 14.90
CA LEU A 72 -13.64 4.27 15.20
C LEU A 72 -13.11 5.44 14.37
N SER A 73 -13.43 5.47 13.06
CA SER A 73 -12.89 6.46 12.13
C SER A 73 -13.73 7.74 12.00
N ASN A 74 -14.99 7.71 12.46
CA ASN A 74 -15.97 8.79 12.38
C ASN A 74 -15.94 9.53 11.01
N PRO A 75 -16.13 8.81 9.90
CA PRO A 75 -16.00 9.39 8.57
C PRO A 75 -17.13 10.38 8.28
N VAL A 76 -16.79 11.51 7.67
CA VAL A 76 -17.78 12.51 7.24
C VAL A 76 -18.34 12.25 5.84
N ILE A 77 -17.67 11.41 5.05
CA ILE A 77 -18.02 10.99 3.68
C ILE A 77 -17.49 9.58 3.43
N ALA A 78 -18.17 8.79 2.62
CA ALA A 78 -17.69 7.48 2.17
C ALA A 78 -17.77 7.33 0.65
N PHE A 79 -16.89 6.51 0.10
CA PHE A 79 -16.94 6.04 -1.29
C PHE A 79 -17.22 4.54 -1.26
N ALA A 80 -18.21 4.08 -1.99
CA ALA A 80 -18.59 2.67 -2.03
C ALA A 80 -19.20 2.30 -3.39
N ILE A 81 -19.30 1.00 -3.67
CA ILE A 81 -20.09 0.51 -4.79
C ILE A 81 -21.54 0.30 -4.37
N SER A 82 -22.45 0.32 -5.34
CA SER A 82 -23.88 0.10 -5.17
C SER A 82 -24.17 -1.23 -4.44
N LYS A 83 -23.35 -2.26 -4.69
CA LYS A 83 -23.47 -3.56 -4.02
C LYS A 83 -23.16 -3.52 -2.51
N THR A 84 -22.33 -2.59 -2.02
CA THR A 84 -21.90 -2.55 -0.60
C THR A 84 -22.42 -1.33 0.15
N CYS A 85 -23.06 -0.39 -0.53
CA CYS A 85 -23.52 0.87 0.07
C CYS A 85 -24.55 0.66 1.19
N HIS A 86 -25.32 -0.44 1.15
CA HIS A 86 -26.30 -0.79 2.20
C HIS A 86 -25.66 -1.05 3.57
N LYS A 87 -24.36 -1.36 3.61
CA LYS A 87 -23.61 -1.56 4.87
C LYS A 87 -23.24 -0.25 5.55
N LEU A 88 -23.48 0.89 4.90
CA LEU A 88 -23.08 2.21 5.37
C LEU A 88 -24.26 2.96 5.99
N PRO A 89 -24.07 3.62 7.13
CA PRO A 89 -25.06 4.52 7.69
C PRO A 89 -25.14 5.82 6.85
N LYS A 90 -26.15 6.64 7.11
CA LYS A 90 -26.22 7.99 6.54
C LYS A 90 -25.11 8.86 7.13
N LEU A 91 -24.15 9.24 6.30
CA LEU A 91 -23.04 10.13 6.66
C LEU A 91 -23.40 11.59 6.40
N LYS A 92 -22.67 12.52 7.05
CA LYS A 92 -22.90 13.97 6.94
C LYS A 92 -22.92 14.48 5.49
N HIS A 93 -21.97 14.03 4.67
CA HIS A 93 -21.90 14.38 3.25
C HIS A 93 -22.36 13.24 2.34
N GLY A 94 -22.98 12.21 2.92
CA GLY A 94 -23.46 11.04 2.20
C GLY A 94 -22.36 10.08 1.74
N THR A 95 -22.75 9.22 0.82
CA THR A 95 -21.90 8.20 0.19
C THR A 95 -21.85 8.46 -1.30
N ILE A 96 -20.66 8.51 -1.87
CA ILE A 96 -20.45 8.58 -3.31
C ILE A 96 -20.40 7.16 -3.85
N LEU A 97 -21.28 6.85 -4.80
CA LEU A 97 -21.28 5.58 -5.51
C LEU A 97 -20.27 5.63 -6.65
N ILE A 98 -19.22 4.82 -6.56
CA ILE A 98 -18.13 4.83 -7.54
C ILE A 98 -18.44 4.06 -8.82
N ASP A 99 -19.50 3.23 -8.79
CA ASP A 99 -20.01 2.47 -9.93
C ASP A 99 -21.25 3.12 -10.57
N SER A 100 -21.49 4.40 -10.29
CA SER A 100 -22.61 5.15 -10.85
C SER A 100 -22.22 5.82 -12.18
N PRO A 101 -23.14 5.95 -13.14
CA PRO A 101 -22.88 6.64 -14.41
C PRO A 101 -22.45 8.10 -14.22
N GLU A 102 -22.91 8.75 -13.15
CA GLU A 102 -22.53 10.13 -12.81
C GLU A 102 -21.06 10.19 -12.40
N PHE A 103 -20.57 9.21 -11.64
CA PHE A 103 -19.16 9.13 -11.26
C PHE A 103 -18.27 8.88 -12.47
N ASP A 104 -18.68 7.98 -13.36
CA ASP A 104 -17.98 7.71 -14.63
C ASP A 104 -17.89 8.97 -15.51
N SER A 105 -18.96 9.75 -15.56
CA SER A 105 -19.01 11.01 -16.31
C SER A 105 -18.04 12.05 -15.74
N ILE A 106 -17.90 12.11 -14.41
CA ILE A 106 -16.97 13.04 -13.74
C ILE A 106 -15.51 12.67 -14.04
N ILE A 107 -15.17 11.37 -14.03
CA ILE A 107 -13.78 10.92 -14.28
C ILE A 107 -13.38 10.97 -15.75
N THR A 108 -14.35 10.89 -16.67
CA THR A 108 -14.12 10.96 -18.13
C THR A 108 -14.25 12.38 -18.68
N MET A 109 -14.76 13.34 -17.91
CA MET A 109 -14.80 14.74 -18.33
C MET A 109 -13.36 15.26 -18.48
N SER A 110 -13.04 15.71 -19.71
CA SER A 110 -11.72 16.26 -20.07
C SER A 110 -11.24 17.32 -19.08
N PRO A 111 -9.95 17.34 -18.71
CA PRO A 111 -9.38 18.27 -17.71
C PRO A 111 -9.46 19.75 -18.11
N ALA A 112 -9.92 20.07 -19.33
CA ALA A 112 -10.04 21.44 -19.82
C ALA A 112 -11.17 22.26 -19.17
N ALA A 113 -12.11 21.64 -18.45
CA ALA A 113 -13.30 22.34 -17.95
C ALA A 113 -13.32 22.65 -16.43
N THR A 114 -12.34 22.20 -15.64
CA THR A 114 -12.37 22.42 -14.18
C THR A 114 -11.24 23.33 -13.73
N THR A 115 -11.24 24.56 -14.24
CA THR A 115 -10.49 25.64 -13.60
C THR A 115 -11.26 26.07 -12.35
N ALA A 116 -10.64 25.87 -11.20
CA ALA A 116 -11.01 26.43 -9.89
C ALA A 116 -12.29 25.88 -9.22
N ARG A 117 -12.09 25.00 -8.21
CA ARG A 117 -12.38 25.27 -6.78
C ARG A 117 -12.63 23.96 -6.01
N GLN A 118 -11.56 23.29 -5.59
CA GLN A 118 -11.59 22.48 -4.36
C GLN A 118 -10.18 22.24 -3.80
N ASP A 119 -9.91 22.87 -2.65
CA ASP A 119 -8.92 22.54 -1.63
C ASP A 119 -7.50 22.15 -2.09
N SER A 120 -6.77 23.14 -2.62
CA SER A 120 -5.32 23.06 -2.93
C SER A 120 -4.44 22.45 -1.81
N LYS A 121 -4.86 22.54 -0.54
CA LYS A 121 -4.16 21.94 0.61
C LYS A 121 -4.31 20.42 0.72
N ARG A 122 -5.42 19.83 0.23
CA ARG A 122 -5.67 18.37 0.34
C ARG A 122 -4.84 17.57 -0.66
N LEU A 123 -4.65 18.13 -1.86
CA LEU A 123 -3.79 17.54 -2.87
C LEU A 123 -2.31 17.61 -2.46
N GLN A 124 -1.88 18.67 -1.77
CA GLN A 124 -0.47 18.83 -1.36
C GLN A 124 0.05 17.69 -0.47
N ASN A 125 -0.74 17.22 0.49
CA ASN A 125 -0.29 16.14 1.36
C ASN A 125 -0.21 14.79 0.64
N LEU A 126 -1.11 14.55 -0.32
CA LEU A 126 -1.01 13.39 -1.22
C LEU A 126 0.23 13.51 -2.11
N MET A 127 0.49 14.70 -2.64
CA MET A 127 1.69 14.97 -3.45
C MET A 127 2.97 14.79 -2.64
N ALA A 128 2.97 15.07 -1.34
CA ALA A 128 4.13 14.83 -0.47
C ALA A 128 4.42 13.33 -0.28
N VAL A 129 3.39 12.49 -0.09
CA VAL A 129 3.55 11.01 -0.05
C VAL A 129 4.05 10.48 -1.39
N ILE A 130 3.47 10.96 -2.51
CA ILE A 130 3.90 10.63 -3.87
C ILE A 130 5.35 11.08 -4.12
N ALA A 131 5.71 12.28 -3.64
CA ALA A 131 7.03 12.88 -3.83
C ALA A 131 8.14 12.02 -3.24
N GLY A 132 7.87 11.39 -2.09
CA GLY A 132 8.80 10.50 -1.41
C GLY A 132 9.21 9.27 -2.21
N TYR A 133 8.48 8.90 -3.27
CA TYR A 133 8.85 7.78 -4.15
C TYR A 133 9.80 8.16 -5.28
N TYR A 134 9.86 9.42 -5.72
CA TYR A 134 10.74 9.82 -6.83
C TYR A 134 12.24 9.59 -6.58
N PRO A 135 12.79 9.76 -5.37
CA PRO A 135 14.19 9.39 -5.11
C PRO A 135 14.49 7.91 -5.32
N PHE A 136 13.47 7.05 -5.24
CA PHE A 136 13.57 5.60 -5.49
C PHE A 136 13.21 5.23 -6.93
N LYS A 137 12.92 6.21 -7.80
CA LYS A 137 12.67 5.97 -9.21
C LYS A 137 13.95 5.47 -9.87
N GLN A 138 14.01 4.17 -10.09
CA GLN A 138 15.14 3.54 -10.76
C GLN A 138 15.00 3.72 -12.28
N GLU A 139 16.07 4.14 -12.96
CA GLU A 139 16.09 4.22 -14.43
C GLU A 139 16.06 2.82 -15.05
N ARG A 140 14.83 2.42 -15.40
CA ARG A 140 14.42 1.22 -16.14
C ARG A 140 14.83 1.24 -17.61
N LYS A 141 15.52 0.22 -18.13
CA LYS A 141 15.49 -0.07 -19.58
C LYS A 141 14.09 -0.52 -20.05
N SER A 142 13.30 -1.11 -19.14
CA SER A 142 11.94 -1.58 -19.38
C SER A 142 10.94 -0.99 -18.37
N PRO A 143 9.66 -0.82 -18.76
CA PRO A 143 8.59 -0.43 -17.85
C PRO A 143 8.47 -1.43 -16.69
N THR A 144 8.33 -0.97 -15.45
CA THR A 144 7.98 -1.89 -14.35
C THR A 144 6.51 -2.21 -14.40
N VAL A 145 6.25 -3.52 -14.35
CA VAL A 145 4.94 -4.08 -14.07
C VAL A 145 4.96 -4.57 -12.62
N MET A 146 3.97 -4.16 -11.84
CA MET A 146 3.84 -4.54 -10.44
C MET A 146 2.57 -5.35 -10.22
N LEU A 147 2.70 -6.54 -9.64
CA LEU A 147 1.59 -7.45 -9.41
C LEU A 147 1.03 -7.26 -8.00
N TYR A 148 -0.23 -6.84 -7.89
CA TYR A 148 -0.87 -6.57 -6.61
C TYR A 148 -1.61 -7.82 -6.15
N THR A 149 -0.96 -8.56 -5.26
CA THR A 149 -1.53 -9.75 -4.59
C THR A 149 -2.21 -9.40 -3.27
N VAL A 150 -1.86 -8.25 -2.69
CA VAL A 150 -2.40 -7.76 -1.42
C VAL A 150 -3.58 -6.81 -1.70
N PRO A 151 -4.74 -7.00 -1.07
CA PRO A 151 -5.89 -6.11 -1.26
C PRO A 151 -5.60 -4.67 -0.84
N TYR A 152 -6.25 -3.71 -1.51
CA TYR A 152 -6.11 -2.27 -1.23
C TYR A 152 -6.53 -1.84 0.18
N PHE A 153 -7.34 -2.64 0.87
CA PHE A 153 -7.72 -2.38 2.27
C PHE A 153 -6.63 -2.76 3.28
N HIS A 154 -5.57 -3.44 2.85
CA HIS A 154 -4.38 -3.64 3.68
C HIS A 154 -3.44 -2.44 3.50
N VAL A 155 -2.80 -1.98 4.58
CA VAL A 155 -1.86 -0.85 4.56
C VAL A 155 -0.80 -0.98 3.45
N PHE A 156 -0.24 -2.17 3.22
CA PHE A 156 0.70 -2.41 2.12
C PHE A 156 0.07 -2.19 0.73
N GLY A 157 -1.11 -2.76 0.46
CA GLY A 157 -1.80 -2.58 -0.83
C GLY A 157 -2.19 -1.12 -1.08
N PHE A 158 -2.61 -0.41 -0.03
CA PHE A 158 -2.92 1.02 -0.07
C PHE A 158 -1.69 1.87 -0.39
N PHE A 159 -0.56 1.68 0.30
CA PHE A 159 0.65 2.46 0.02
C PHE A 159 1.29 2.09 -1.32
N TYR A 160 1.23 0.83 -1.75
CA TYR A 160 1.72 0.44 -3.08
C TYR A 160 0.98 1.17 -4.19
N SER A 161 -0.35 1.36 -4.08
CA SER A 161 -1.14 2.06 -5.10
C SER A 161 -0.63 3.49 -5.34
N PHE A 162 -0.28 4.23 -4.28
CA PHE A 162 0.33 5.55 -4.42
C PHE A 162 1.72 5.50 -5.05
N LYS A 163 2.54 4.50 -4.72
CA LYS A 163 3.84 4.29 -5.38
C LYS A 163 3.67 4.10 -6.89
N SER A 164 2.74 3.25 -7.30
CA SER A 164 2.58 2.96 -8.73
C SER A 164 1.98 4.12 -9.50
N VAL A 165 1.08 4.92 -8.89
CA VAL A 165 0.63 6.19 -9.47
C VAL A 165 1.79 7.19 -9.55
N ALA A 166 2.58 7.35 -8.49
CA ALA A 166 3.70 8.29 -8.42
C ALA A 166 4.78 8.00 -9.45
N LEU A 167 5.11 6.72 -9.63
CA LEU A 167 6.16 6.27 -10.53
C LEU A 167 5.64 5.91 -11.93
N SER A 168 4.34 6.12 -12.18
CA SER A 168 3.66 5.73 -13.43
C SER A 168 3.95 4.28 -13.83
N GLU A 169 3.91 3.38 -12.85
CA GLU A 169 4.13 1.94 -13.04
C GLU A 169 2.85 1.26 -13.54
N THR A 170 3.01 0.26 -14.40
CA THR A 170 1.89 -0.60 -14.80
C THR A 170 1.54 -1.52 -13.65
N VAL A 171 0.27 -1.59 -13.29
CA VAL A 171 -0.21 -2.46 -12.20
C VAL A 171 -1.08 -3.57 -12.76
N VAL A 172 -0.77 -4.81 -12.37
CA VAL A 172 -1.65 -5.97 -12.61
C VAL A 172 -2.38 -6.26 -11.30
N VAL A 173 -3.69 -6.07 -11.30
CA VAL A 173 -4.55 -6.28 -10.13
C VAL A 173 -5.21 -7.65 -10.22
N MET A 174 -5.14 -8.42 -9.13
CA MET A 174 -5.85 -9.69 -9.01
C MET A 174 -7.13 -9.52 -8.20
N GLU A 175 -8.28 -9.95 -8.75
CA GLU A 175 -9.58 -9.87 -8.06
C GLU A 175 -9.61 -10.76 -6.80
N ARG A 176 -9.15 -12.01 -6.94
CA ARG A 176 -8.92 -12.95 -5.84
C ARG A 176 -7.55 -13.58 -6.02
N PHE A 177 -6.87 -13.84 -4.91
CA PHE A 177 -5.61 -14.54 -4.95
C PHE A 177 -5.80 -15.96 -5.51
N ASP A 178 -5.06 -16.25 -6.57
CA ASP A 178 -5.03 -17.55 -7.22
C ASP A 178 -3.60 -17.76 -7.74
N LEU A 179 -2.91 -18.75 -7.17
CA LEU A 179 -1.51 -19.01 -7.48
C LEU A 179 -1.27 -19.28 -8.97
N LYS A 180 -2.19 -20.00 -9.63
CA LYS A 180 -2.05 -20.35 -11.05
C LYS A 180 -2.23 -19.13 -11.94
N LYS A 181 -3.20 -18.26 -11.63
CA LYS A 181 -3.38 -16.99 -12.33
C LYS A 181 -2.21 -16.04 -12.10
N MET A 182 -1.65 -16.04 -10.88
CA MET A 182 -0.48 -15.25 -10.52
C MET A 182 0.74 -15.66 -11.37
N LEU A 183 1.05 -16.96 -11.43
CA LEU A 183 2.18 -17.47 -12.22
C LEU A 183 2.02 -17.16 -13.71
N ARG A 184 0.81 -17.29 -14.25
CA ARG A 184 0.51 -16.90 -15.64
C ARG A 184 0.68 -15.39 -15.88
N ALA A 185 0.32 -14.56 -14.91
CA ALA A 185 0.52 -13.11 -15.02
C ALA A 185 2.01 -12.75 -15.01
N VAL A 186 2.83 -13.42 -14.17
CA VAL A 186 4.28 -13.24 -14.12
C VAL A 186 4.97 -13.71 -15.42
N GLU A 187 4.45 -14.75 -16.07
CA GLU A 187 4.98 -15.19 -17.36
C GLU A 187 4.60 -14.24 -18.50
N LYS A 188 3.41 -13.63 -18.42
CA LYS A 188 2.86 -12.76 -19.47
C LYS A 188 3.48 -11.35 -19.49
N PHE A 189 3.85 -10.83 -18.33
CA PHE A 189 4.28 -9.44 -18.13
C PHE A 189 5.69 -9.37 -17.55
#